data_AF-A0A2H9RN75-F1
#
_entry.id   AF-A0A2H9RN75-F1
#
_cell.length_a   1.000
_cell.length_b   1.000
_cell.length_c   1.000
_cell.angle_alpha   90.00
_cell.angle_beta   90.00
_cell.angle_gamma   90.00
#
_symmetry.space_group_name_H-M   'P 1'
#
loop_
_entity.id
_entity.type
_entity.pdbx_description
1 polymer ?
#
loop_
_entity_poly.entity_id
_entity_poly.type
_entity_poly.pdbx_seq_one_letter_code
_entity_poly.pdbx_strand_id
1 'polypeptide(L)'
;MKTKKAQIGETLTWLVATILIVIMMVFFIFGASLLGGTKKIGNFRPGITGKSSFEGGDPFLKKSLFTYVSIGSETKRLIMEKTLSKMASEDKFNLDYNQTKAEVALRYSKK
;
A
#
# COMPACT_ATOMS: atom_id res chain seq x y z
N MET A 1 -17.48 -28.99 52.77
CA MET A 1 -17.95 -28.15 51.64
C MET A 1 -17.06 -26.91 51.50
N LYS A 2 -15.98 -26.94 50.70
CA LYS A 2 -15.08 -25.78 50.47
C LYS A 2 -14.67 -25.60 48.99
N THR A 3 -15.42 -26.13 48.04
CA THR A 3 -15.03 -26.13 46.61
C THR A 3 -15.76 -25.07 45.78
N LYS A 4 -16.97 -24.67 46.15
CA LYS A 4 -17.79 -23.76 45.33
C LYS A 4 -17.28 -22.32 45.26
N LYS A 5 -16.69 -21.79 46.34
CA LYS A 5 -16.23 -20.38 46.38
C LYS A 5 -14.94 -20.14 45.57
N ALA A 6 -14.01 -21.10 45.58
CA ALA A 6 -12.76 -21.01 44.83
C ALA A 6 -13.01 -21.04 43.31
N GLN A 7 -13.92 -21.91 42.87
CA GLN A 7 -14.28 -22.06 41.46
C GLN A 7 -14.94 -20.80 40.86
N ILE A 8 -15.72 -20.07 41.68
CA ILE A 8 -16.31 -18.78 41.27
C ILE A 8 -15.22 -17.73 41.08
N GLY A 9 -14.24 -17.66 41.98
CA GLY A 9 -13.13 -16.70 41.89
C GLY A 9 -12.23 -16.94 40.67
N GLU A 10 -11.95 -18.20 40.36
CA GLU A 10 -11.19 -18.59 39.18
C GLU A 10 -11.92 -18.20 37.88
N THR A 11 -13.21 -18.52 37.80
CA THR A 11 -14.05 -18.19 36.64
C THR A 11 -14.19 -16.67 36.45
N LEU A 12 -14.34 -15.92 37.54
CA LEU A 12 -14.44 -14.46 37.51
C LEU A 12 -13.12 -13.83 37.05
N THR A 13 -11.98 -14.37 37.50
CA THR A 13 -10.65 -13.88 37.11
C THR A 13 -10.39 -14.11 35.62
N TRP A 14 -10.76 -15.28 35.10
CA TRP A 14 -10.67 -15.58 33.68
C TRP A 14 -11.53 -14.63 32.84
N LEU A 15 -12.76 -14.36 33.29
CA LEU A 15 -13.68 -13.44 32.62
C LEU A 15 -13.16 -11.99 32.63
N VAL A 16 -12.55 -11.54 33.73
CA VAL A 16 -11.93 -10.21 33.78
C VAL A 16 -10.72 -10.13 32.85
N ALA A 17 -9.88 -11.17 32.80
CA ALA A 17 -8.73 -11.23 31.92
C ALA A 17 -9.11 -11.15 30.43
N THR A 18 -10.16 -11.85 30.01
CA THR A 18 -10.64 -11.79 28.61
C THR A 18 -11.15 -10.40 28.24
N ILE A 19 -11.88 -9.73 29.14
CA ILE A 19 -12.35 -8.35 28.92
C ILE A 19 -11.15 -7.39 28.74
N LEU A 20 -10.12 -7.50 29.58
CA LEU A 20 -8.92 -6.66 29.47
C LEU A 20 -8.19 -6.86 28.13
N ILE A 21 -8.09 -8.10 27.65
CA ILE A 21 -7.49 -8.41 26.35
C ILE A 21 -8.29 -7.76 25.21
N VAL A 22 -9.62 -7.84 25.24
CA VAL A 22 -10.47 -7.22 24.23
C VAL A 22 -10.29 -5.70 24.22
N ILE A 23 -10.28 -5.06 25.40
CA ILE A 23 -10.05 -3.61 25.53
C ILE A 23 -8.68 -3.23 24.95
N MET A 24 -7.63 -3.97 25.29
CA MET A 24 -6.27 -3.74 24.80
C MET A 24 -6.19 -3.90 23.27
N MET A 25 -6.89 -4.89 22.71
CA MET A 25 -6.95 -5.11 21.26
C MET A 25 -7.62 -3.93 20.54
N VAL A 26 -8.70 -3.39 21.11
CA VAL A 26 -9.37 -2.19 20.60
C VAL A 26 -8.41 -1.00 20.57
N PHE A 27 -7.68 -0.75 21.67
CA PHE A 27 -6.66 0.31 21.71
C PHE A 27 -5.58 0.14 20.66
N PHE A 28 -5.10 -1.09 20.41
CA PHE A 28 -4.12 -1.33 19.36
C PHE A 28 -4.67 -1.13 17.95
N ILE A 29 -5.91 -1.53 17.67
CA ILE A 29 -6.54 -1.31 16.36
C ILE A 29 -6.65 0.19 16.09
N PHE A 30 -7.15 0.96 17.06
CA PHE A 30 -7.25 2.42 16.93
C PHE A 30 -5.88 3.10 16.90
N GLY A 31 -4.95 2.69 17.76
CA GLY A 31 -3.58 3.20 17.80
C GLY A 31 -2.82 2.95 16.50
N ALA A 32 -2.89 1.73 15.96
CA ALA A 32 -2.30 1.39 14.67
C ALA A 32 -2.98 2.13 13.50
N SER A 33 -4.29 2.34 13.57
CA SER A 33 -5.03 3.13 12.56
C SER A 33 -4.58 4.59 12.54
N LEU A 34 -4.34 5.18 13.72
CA LEU A 34 -3.79 6.54 13.85
C LEU A 34 -2.32 6.61 13.39
N LEU A 35 -1.51 5.59 13.69
CA LEU A 35 -0.12 5.49 13.23
C LEU A 35 -0.01 5.27 11.70
N GLY A 36 -0.97 4.55 11.12
CA GLY A 36 -1.11 4.37 9.68
C GLY A 36 -1.48 5.67 8.95
N GLY A 37 -2.26 6.54 9.60
CA GLY A 37 -2.61 7.87 9.10
C GLY A 37 -1.48 8.89 9.15
N THR A 38 -0.50 8.72 10.06
CA THR A 38 0.68 9.59 10.22
C THR A 38 1.92 9.13 9.46
N LYS A 39 1.76 8.36 8.36
CA LYS A 39 2.78 8.17 7.30
C LYS A 39 3.12 9.47 6.53
N LYS A 40 3.40 10.56 7.26
CA LYS A 40 4.18 11.74 6.82
C LYS A 40 5.47 11.90 7.64
N ILE A 41 5.96 10.85 8.30
CA ILE A 41 7.28 10.87 8.93
C ILE A 41 8.30 10.29 7.95
N GLY A 42 9.14 11.19 7.45
CA GLY A 42 10.25 10.90 6.53
C GLY A 42 10.05 11.58 5.19
N ASN A 43 11.03 12.41 4.79
CA ASN A 43 11.20 12.93 3.43
C ASN A 43 11.51 11.79 2.45
N PHE A 44 10.59 10.83 2.32
CA PHE A 44 10.62 9.89 1.21
C PHE A 44 10.22 10.67 -0.03
N ARG A 45 11.16 10.73 -0.98
CA ARG A 45 11.00 11.37 -2.30
C ARG A 45 9.54 11.23 -2.77
N PRO A 46 8.80 12.33 -3.00
CA PRO A 46 7.41 12.28 -3.44
C PRO A 46 7.40 11.77 -4.88
N GLY A 47 7.36 10.45 -5.04
CA GLY A 47 7.49 9.85 -6.36
C GLY A 47 6.81 8.52 -6.53
N ILE A 48 6.63 7.71 -5.49
CA ILE A 48 6.23 6.30 -5.71
C ILE A 48 4.95 5.88 -4.96
N THR A 49 4.51 6.61 -3.92
CA THR A 49 3.32 6.21 -3.11
C THR A 49 2.46 7.37 -2.55
N GLY A 50 2.67 8.62 -2.96
CA GLY A 50 1.86 9.76 -2.47
C GLY A 50 0.47 9.78 -3.07
N LYS A 51 -0.57 10.06 -2.27
CA LYS A 51 -1.99 10.14 -2.71
C LYS A 51 -2.20 11.01 -3.96
N SER A 52 -1.37 12.03 -4.19
CA SER A 52 -1.37 12.87 -5.39
C SER A 52 -0.80 12.22 -6.67
N SER A 53 -0.13 11.07 -6.57
CA SER A 53 0.18 10.22 -7.74
C SER A 53 -0.95 9.24 -8.07
N PHE A 54 -1.90 9.06 -7.15
CA PHE A 54 -3.02 8.10 -7.23
C PHE A 54 -4.36 8.78 -7.50
N GLU A 55 -4.44 10.11 -7.53
CA GLU A 55 -5.65 10.83 -7.93
C GLU A 55 -5.90 10.59 -9.42
N GLY A 56 -6.84 9.67 -9.70
CA GLY A 56 -7.51 9.54 -10.99
C GLY A 56 -6.83 8.70 -12.08
N GLY A 57 -5.81 7.89 -11.77
CA GLY A 57 -5.10 7.13 -12.81
C GLY A 57 -4.66 5.74 -12.43
N ASP A 58 -4.57 4.86 -13.43
CA ASP A 58 -4.09 3.48 -13.33
C ASP A 58 -2.70 3.43 -12.65
N PRO A 59 -2.62 3.02 -11.37
CA PRO A 59 -1.37 3.03 -10.62
C PRO A 59 -0.35 2.04 -11.15
N PHE A 60 -0.82 0.97 -11.80
CA PHE A 60 0.01 -0.09 -12.33
C PHE A 60 0.72 0.39 -13.61
N LEU A 61 0.01 1.09 -14.49
CA LEU A 61 0.60 1.70 -15.69
C LEU A 61 1.68 2.72 -15.32
N LYS A 62 1.38 3.66 -14.41
CA LYS A 62 2.33 4.70 -14.00
C LYS A 62 3.60 4.13 -13.35
N LYS A 63 3.47 3.10 -12.49
CA LYS A 63 4.62 2.41 -11.91
C LYS A 63 5.46 1.69 -12.95
N SER A 64 4.80 1.01 -13.89
CA SER A 64 5.51 0.28 -14.94
C SER A 64 6.28 1.22 -15.88
N LEU A 65 5.68 2.35 -16.26
CA LEU A 65 6.35 3.38 -17.06
C LEU A 65 7.51 4.06 -16.30
N PHE A 66 7.36 4.29 -14.99
CA PHE A 66 8.47 4.78 -14.17
C PHE A 66 9.65 3.80 -14.17
N THR A 67 9.37 2.50 -14.02
CA THR A 67 10.39 1.45 -14.09
C THR A 67 11.03 1.42 -15.49
N TYR A 68 10.24 1.53 -16.56
CA TYR A 68 10.75 1.60 -17.94
C TYR A 68 11.77 2.73 -18.14
N VAL A 69 11.48 3.93 -17.63
CA VAL A 69 12.39 5.09 -17.72
C VAL A 69 13.63 4.94 -16.81
N SER A 70 13.51 4.21 -15.71
CA SER A 70 14.60 4.04 -14.73
C SER A 70 15.53 2.85 -15.02
N ILE A 71 15.18 1.96 -15.96
CA ILE A 71 16.00 0.82 -16.34
C ILE A 71 17.17 1.30 -17.22
N GLY A 72 18.40 1.07 -16.76
CA GLY A 72 19.62 1.34 -17.55
C GLY A 72 19.98 0.28 -18.59
N SER A 73 19.31 -0.88 -18.59
CA SER A 73 19.59 -1.98 -19.53
C SER A 73 18.63 -1.93 -20.72
N GLU A 74 19.18 -1.77 -21.93
CA GLU A 74 18.40 -1.66 -23.16
C GLU A 74 17.55 -2.91 -23.44
N THR A 75 18.10 -4.11 -23.23
CA THR A 75 17.36 -5.38 -23.42
C THR A 75 16.14 -5.48 -22.52
N LYS A 76 16.28 -5.11 -21.24
CA LYS A 76 15.17 -5.14 -20.27
C LYS A 76 14.12 -4.09 -20.60
N ARG A 77 14.56 -2.92 -21.10
CA ARG A 77 13.68 -1.84 -21.56
C ARG A 77 12.82 -2.29 -22.75
N LEU A 78 13.41 -2.95 -23.74
CA LEU A 78 12.70 -3.48 -24.91
C LEU A 78 11.68 -4.58 -24.55
N ILE A 79 12.03 -5.48 -23.64
CA ILE A 79 11.09 -6.51 -23.15
C ILE A 79 9.89 -5.85 -22.48
N MET A 80 10.16 -4.90 -21.59
CA MET A 80 9.12 -4.18 -20.86
C MET A 80 8.22 -3.37 -21.78
N GLU A 81 8.77 -2.74 -22.83
CA GLU A 81 8.00 -2.05 -23.86
C GLU A 81 7.05 -2.97 -24.60
N LYS A 82 7.52 -4.15 -25.03
CA LYS A 82 6.67 -5.15 -25.69
C LYS A 82 5.57 -5.66 -24.77
N THR A 83 5.86 -5.84 -23.48
CA THR A 83 4.86 -6.28 -22.50
C THR A 83 3.80 -5.20 -22.27
N LEU A 84 4.20 -3.94 -22.11
CA LEU A 84 3.28 -2.84 -21.86
C LEU A 84 2.43 -2.50 -23.09
N SER A 85 3.01 -2.53 -24.30
CA SER A 85 2.23 -2.33 -25.52
C SER A 85 1.21 -3.44 -25.75
N LYS A 86 1.56 -4.69 -25.44
CA LYS A 86 0.62 -5.81 -25.48
C LYS A 86 -0.53 -5.63 -24.47
N MET A 87 -0.24 -5.24 -23.24
CA MET A 87 -1.27 -4.99 -22.23
C MET A 87 -2.18 -3.81 -22.61
N ALA A 88 -1.62 -2.77 -23.24
CA ALA A 88 -2.41 -1.66 -23.76
C ALA A 88 -3.34 -2.10 -24.90
N SER A 89 -2.91 -3.01 -25.78
CA SER A 89 -3.77 -3.58 -26.83
C SER A 89 -4.87 -4.50 -26.30
N GLU A 90 -4.70 -5.04 -25.09
CA GLU A 90 -5.67 -5.89 -24.40
C GLU A 90 -6.66 -5.08 -23.53
N ASP A 91 -6.67 -3.74 -23.66
CA ASP A 91 -7.50 -2.82 -22.87
C ASP A 91 -7.38 -3.01 -21.35
N LYS A 92 -6.18 -3.42 -20.90
CA LYS A 92 -5.91 -3.69 -19.47
C LYS A 92 -5.62 -2.42 -18.66
N PHE A 93 -5.58 -1.26 -19.30
CA PHE A 93 -5.29 0.01 -18.65
C PHE A 93 -6.50 0.94 -18.76
N ASN A 94 -6.83 1.58 -17.64
CA ASN A 94 -7.91 2.57 -17.61
C ASN A 94 -7.50 3.94 -18.19
N LEU A 95 -6.27 4.07 -18.70
CA LEU A 95 -5.67 5.31 -19.18
C LEU A 95 -5.00 5.09 -20.54
N ASP A 96 -4.93 6.15 -21.34
CA ASP A 96 -4.21 6.13 -22.61
C ASP A 96 -2.71 5.89 -22.37
N TYR A 97 -2.22 4.77 -22.90
CA TYR A 97 -0.83 4.33 -22.77
C TYR A 97 0.16 5.35 -23.33
N ASN A 98 -0.13 5.94 -24.50
CA ASN A 98 0.78 6.83 -25.20
C ASN A 98 0.87 8.19 -24.51
N GLN A 99 -0.27 8.75 -24.08
CA GLN A 99 -0.32 10.00 -23.32
C GLN A 99 0.41 9.85 -21.98
N THR A 100 0.14 8.75 -21.25
CA THR A 100 0.79 8.49 -19.95
C THR A 100 2.29 8.26 -20.12
N LYS A 101 2.74 7.58 -21.18
CA LYS A 101 4.17 7.38 -21.50
C LYS A 101 4.86 8.73 -21.74
N ALA A 102 4.24 9.63 -22.50
CA ALA A 102 4.77 10.96 -22.76
C ALA A 102 4.85 11.82 -21.48
N GLU A 103 3.81 11.81 -20.65
CA GLU A 103 3.78 12.54 -19.38
C GLU A 103 4.90 12.08 -18.43
N VAL A 104 5.07 10.77 -18.27
CA VAL A 104 6.12 10.19 -17.42
C VAL A 104 7.51 10.52 -18.00
N ALA A 105 7.71 10.39 -19.31
CA ALA A 105 8.98 10.76 -19.94
C ALA A 105 9.33 12.23 -19.69
N LEU A 106 8.39 13.17 -19.87
CA LEU A 106 8.62 14.59 -19.64
C LEU A 106 8.91 14.92 -18.18
N ARG A 107 8.20 14.28 -17.25
CA ARG A 107 8.37 14.50 -15.81
C ARG A 107 9.74 14.04 -15.30
N TYR A 108 10.28 12.97 -15.86
CA TYR A 108 11.54 12.37 -15.42
C TYR A 108 12.74 12.73 -16.30
N SER A 109 12.54 13.29 -17.50
CA SER A 109 13.59 13.86 -18.35
C SER A 109 14.08 15.24 -17.87
N LYS A 110 13.34 15.93 -17.01
CA LYS A 110 13.72 17.25 -16.43
C LYS A 110 14.64 17.16 -15.20
N LYS A 111 15.26 16.02 -14.95
CA LYS A 111 16.26 15.80 -13.89
C LYS A 111 17.62 15.50 -14.50
#